data_AF-A0A7V6ZLY1-F1
#
_entry.id   AF-A0A7V6ZLY1-F1
#
_cell.length_a   1.000
_cell.length_b   1.000
_cell.length_c   1.000
_cell.angle_alpha   90.00
_cell.angle_beta   90.00
_cell.angle_gamma   90.00
#
_symmetry.space_group_name_H-M   'P 1'
#
loop_
_entity.id
_entity.type
_entity.pdbx_description
1 polymer ?
#
loop_
_entity_poly.entity_id
_entity_poly.type
_entity_poly.pdbx_seq_one_letter_code
_entity_poly.pdbx_strand_id
1 'polypeptide(L)'
;MTTIQKLAIAYAVMFFAVVAIGYVPAFNDANGQLFGLFSLQWWDDLLHGFSGVWALAAAILSHRASVLYFRLFGAVYLFDGILGLVTGSGCLDGGIFFYGFQDIELQTRFFANLPHLVIGGAAVFIGFVLANRAGGRPALA
;
A
#
# COMPACT_ATOMS: atom_id res chain seq x y z
N MET A 1 -3.29 -9.74 -21.07
CA MET A 1 -3.20 -9.54 -19.61
C MET A 1 -4.57 -9.73 -18.97
N THR A 2 -4.62 -10.49 -17.89
CA THR A 2 -5.83 -10.69 -17.08
C THR A 2 -6.23 -9.42 -16.33
N THR A 3 -7.46 -9.33 -15.82
CA THR A 3 -7.91 -8.21 -14.98
C THR A 3 -6.97 -7.98 -13.79
N ILE A 4 -6.51 -9.05 -13.13
CA ILE A 4 -5.59 -8.94 -11.99
C ILE A 4 -4.24 -8.33 -12.41
N GLN A 5 -3.69 -8.71 -13.57
CA GLN A 5 -2.45 -8.10 -14.08
C GLN A 5 -2.64 -6.61 -14.41
N LYS A 6 -3.77 -6.21 -14.99
CA LYS A 6 -4.07 -4.80 -15.25
C LYS A 6 -4.18 -4.00 -13.95
N LEU A 7 -4.79 -4.57 -12.92
CA LEU A 7 -4.84 -3.96 -11.59
C LEU A 7 -3.45 -3.84 -10.97
N ALA A 8 -2.56 -4.83 -11.16
CA ALA A 8 -1.18 -4.76 -10.68
C ALA A 8 -0.39 -3.63 -11.39
N ILE A 9 -0.63 -3.39 -12.68
CA ILE A 9 -0.09 -2.21 -13.38
C ILE A 9 -0.65 -0.91 -12.77
N ALA A 10 -1.95 -0.86 -12.48
CA ALA A 10 -2.54 0.32 -11.84
C ALA A 10 -1.91 0.60 -10.47
N TYR A 11 -1.65 -0.44 -9.68
CA TYR A 11 -0.91 -0.34 -8.42
C TYR A 11 0.53 0.13 -8.61
N ALA A 12 1.23 -0.35 -9.65
CA ALA A 12 2.57 0.13 -9.96
C ALA A 12 2.58 1.64 -10.25
N VAL A 13 1.69 2.09 -11.13
CA VAL A 13 1.54 3.52 -11.47
C VAL A 13 1.19 4.35 -10.23
N MET A 14 0.26 3.86 -9.40
CA MET A 14 -0.12 4.51 -8.16
C MET A 14 1.08 4.66 -7.21
N PHE A 15 1.89 3.62 -6.97
CA PHE A 15 3.05 3.75 -6.09
C PHE A 15 4.12 4.70 -6.63
N PHE A 16 4.38 4.70 -7.93
CA PHE A 16 5.27 5.69 -8.52
C PHE A 16 4.71 7.11 -8.39
N ALA A 17 3.39 7.28 -8.48
CA ALA A 17 2.74 8.56 -8.23
C ALA A 17 2.82 8.98 -6.76
N VAL A 18 2.74 8.04 -5.80
CA VAL A 18 2.93 8.30 -4.36
C VAL A 18 4.35 8.77 -4.06
N VAL A 19 5.37 8.18 -4.70
CA VAL A 19 6.73 8.71 -4.58
C VAL A 19 6.80 10.11 -5.20
N ALA A 20 6.32 10.26 -6.44
CA ALA A 20 6.41 11.53 -7.16
C ALA A 20 5.68 12.70 -6.45
N ILE A 21 4.52 12.45 -5.83
CA ILE A 21 3.75 13.50 -5.12
C ILE A 21 4.49 14.02 -3.89
N GLY A 22 5.31 13.17 -3.24
CA GLY A 22 6.18 13.56 -2.13
C GLY A 22 7.18 14.66 -2.50
N TYR A 23 7.58 14.75 -3.77
CA TYR A 23 8.52 15.76 -4.27
C TYR A 23 7.86 17.03 -4.79
N VAL A 24 6.53 17.14 -4.73
CA VAL A 24 5.81 18.35 -5.18
C VAL A 24 5.75 19.36 -4.03
N PRO A 25 6.41 20.54 -4.13
CA PRO A 25 6.49 21.47 -3.00
C PRO A 25 5.13 21.99 -2.53
N ALA A 26 4.15 22.11 -3.44
CA ALA A 26 2.80 22.60 -3.11
C ALA A 26 2.03 21.69 -2.15
N PHE A 27 2.44 20.43 -1.98
CA PHE A 27 1.79 19.48 -1.08
C PHE A 27 2.56 19.27 0.22
N ASN A 28 3.75 19.86 0.36
CA ASN A 28 4.57 19.75 1.56
C ASN A 28 4.50 21.06 2.35
N ASP A 29 4.28 20.96 3.65
CA ASP A 29 4.32 22.12 4.53
C ASP A 29 5.77 22.56 4.84
N ALA A 30 5.91 23.63 5.63
CA ALA A 30 7.22 24.16 6.02
C ALA A 30 8.07 23.18 6.85
N ASN A 31 7.45 22.14 7.43
CA ASN A 31 8.11 21.10 8.22
C ASN A 31 8.38 19.83 7.39
N GLY A 32 8.08 19.85 6.08
CA GLY A 32 8.24 18.69 5.20
C GLY A 32 7.20 17.59 5.46
N GLN A 33 6.02 17.94 5.97
CA GLN A 33 4.88 17.02 6.08
C GLN A 33 4.04 17.10 4.82
N LEU A 34 3.79 15.95 4.20
CA LEU A 34 2.87 15.82 3.08
C LEU A 34 1.44 16.04 3.58
N PHE A 35 0.75 17.02 3.00
CA PHE A 35 -0.58 17.49 3.40
C PHE A 35 -0.70 17.87 4.89
N GLY A 36 0.41 18.14 5.58
CA GLY A 36 0.43 18.41 7.03
C GLY A 36 0.20 17.18 7.91
N LEU A 37 0.29 15.96 7.38
CA LEU A 37 -0.10 14.73 8.09
C LEU A 37 1.05 13.77 8.39
N PHE A 38 1.97 13.57 7.45
CA PHE A 38 3.07 12.63 7.60
C PHE A 38 4.29 13.07 6.79
N SER A 39 5.48 12.71 7.24
CA SER A 39 6.72 12.96 6.52
C SER A 39 7.12 11.71 5.74
N LEU A 40 7.30 11.84 4.43
CA LEU A 40 7.88 10.78 3.62
C LEU A 40 9.40 10.90 3.69
N GLN A 41 10.04 9.95 4.35
CA GLN A 41 11.49 9.83 4.40
C GLN A 41 11.99 9.04 3.17
N TRP A 42 13.29 9.12 2.89
CA TRP A 42 13.85 8.44 1.72
C TRP A 42 13.67 6.92 1.74
N TRP A 43 13.55 6.31 2.94
CA TRP A 43 13.26 4.88 3.06
C TRP A 43 11.78 4.57 2.80
N ASP A 44 10.86 5.50 3.08
CA ASP A 44 9.45 5.36 2.71
C ASP A 44 9.32 5.39 1.18
N ASP A 45 10.05 6.28 0.52
CA ASP A 45 10.14 6.31 -0.95
C ASP A 45 10.69 5.00 -1.52
N LEU A 46 11.72 4.43 -0.87
CA LEU A 46 12.27 3.14 -1.27
C LEU A 46 11.22 2.03 -1.13
N LEU A 47 10.45 2.03 -0.04
CA LEU A 47 9.41 1.03 0.22
C LEU A 47 8.26 1.14 -0.80
N HIS A 48 7.79 2.36 -1.08
CA HIS A 48 6.75 2.61 -2.09
C HIS A 48 7.26 2.28 -3.50
N GLY A 49 8.46 2.74 -3.85
CA GLY A 49 9.11 2.48 -5.13
C GLY A 49 9.30 0.98 -5.36
N PHE A 50 9.82 0.25 -4.37
CA PHE A 50 9.94 -1.20 -4.43
C PHE A 50 8.58 -1.89 -4.59
N SER A 51 7.56 -1.44 -3.86
CA SER A 51 6.19 -1.97 -3.99
C SER A 51 5.63 -1.77 -5.39
N GLY A 52 5.91 -0.62 -6.03
CA GLY A 52 5.54 -0.34 -7.41
C GLY A 52 6.29 -1.22 -8.43
N VAL A 53 7.61 -1.38 -8.26
CA VAL A 53 8.43 -2.28 -9.10
C VAL A 53 7.96 -3.72 -8.97
N TRP A 54 7.67 -4.20 -7.76
CA TRP A 54 7.16 -5.54 -7.52
C TRP A 54 5.81 -5.76 -8.19
N ALA A 55 4.89 -4.79 -8.07
CA ALA A 55 3.59 -4.84 -8.75
C ALA A 55 3.74 -4.93 -10.27
N LEU A 56 4.61 -4.11 -10.86
CA LEU A 56 4.88 -4.11 -12.30
C LEU A 56 5.50 -5.43 -12.77
N ALA A 57 6.52 -5.92 -12.05
CA ALA A 57 7.15 -7.20 -12.34
C ALA A 57 6.14 -8.34 -12.26
N ALA A 58 5.30 -8.38 -11.21
CA ALA A 58 4.25 -9.37 -11.05
C ALA A 58 3.22 -9.31 -12.19
N ALA A 59 2.88 -8.09 -12.66
CA ALA A 59 1.97 -7.89 -13.79
C ALA A 59 2.53 -8.44 -15.11
N ILE A 60 3.81 -8.19 -15.38
CA ILE A 60 4.50 -8.64 -16.60
C ILE A 60 4.70 -10.16 -16.58
N LEU A 61 5.11 -10.72 -15.43
CA LEU A 61 5.45 -12.14 -15.30
C LEU A 61 4.24 -13.06 -15.52
N SER A 62 3.18 -12.92 -14.73
CA SER A 62 1.99 -13.78 -14.89
C SER A 62 0.80 -13.34 -14.04
N HIS A 63 -0.37 -13.89 -14.37
CA HIS A 63 -1.54 -13.81 -13.51
C HIS A 63 -1.27 -14.33 -12.09
N ARG A 64 -0.62 -15.49 -11.94
CA ARG A 64 -0.33 -16.08 -10.61
C ARG A 64 0.59 -15.20 -9.78
N ALA A 65 1.61 -14.59 -10.41
CA ALA A 65 2.48 -13.64 -9.74
C ALA A 65 1.71 -12.40 -9.27
N SER A 66 0.81 -11.86 -10.09
CA SER A 66 -0.04 -10.73 -9.71
C SER A 66 -0.98 -11.07 -8.55
N VAL A 67 -1.57 -12.27 -8.54
CA VAL A 67 -2.39 -12.74 -7.40
C VAL A 67 -1.56 -12.85 -6.13
N LEU A 68 -0.34 -13.41 -6.22
CA LEU A 68 0.55 -13.52 -5.07
C LEU A 68 0.95 -12.15 -4.52
N TYR A 69 1.29 -11.21 -5.40
CA TYR A 69 1.54 -9.81 -5.04
C TYR A 69 0.38 -9.26 -4.21
N PHE A 70 -0.85 -9.26 -4.74
CA PHE A 70 -2.01 -8.69 -4.04
C PHE A 70 -2.30 -9.34 -2.68
N ARG A 71 -2.05 -10.66 -2.55
CA ARG A 71 -2.24 -11.36 -1.27
C ARG A 71 -1.19 -10.96 -0.23
N LEU A 72 0.08 -10.99 -0.61
CA LEU A 72 1.18 -10.73 0.32
C LEU A 72 1.27 -9.23 0.63
N PHE A 73 1.40 -8.41 -0.41
CA PHE A 73 1.45 -6.96 -0.28
C PHE A 73 0.20 -6.44 0.43
N GLY A 74 -1.00 -6.85 -0.01
CA GLY A 74 -2.24 -6.37 0.58
C GLY A 74 -2.37 -6.69 2.06
N ALA A 75 -2.02 -7.92 2.47
CA ALA A 75 -2.09 -8.31 3.87
C ALA A 75 -1.13 -7.50 4.75
N VAL A 76 0.13 -7.34 4.30
CA VAL A 76 1.14 -6.58 5.05
C VAL A 76 0.80 -5.09 5.11
N TYR A 77 0.38 -4.49 3.98
CA TYR A 77 0.06 -3.07 3.91
C TYR A 77 -1.21 -2.71 4.68
N LEU A 78 -2.22 -3.59 4.68
CA LEU A 78 -3.40 -3.43 5.52
C LEU A 78 -3.07 -3.58 7.01
N PHE A 79 -2.25 -4.57 7.37
CA PHE A 79 -1.79 -4.75 8.74
C PHE A 79 -1.08 -3.50 9.25
N ASP A 80 -0.20 -2.91 8.42
CA ASP A 80 0.51 -1.69 8.74
C ASP A 80 -0.44 -0.52 9.05
N GLY A 81 -1.42 -0.27 8.18
CA GLY A 81 -2.41 0.79 8.40
C GLY A 81 -3.29 0.56 9.65
N ILE A 82 -3.62 -0.70 9.96
CA ILE A 82 -4.34 -1.04 11.19
C ILE A 82 -3.44 -0.79 12.41
N LEU A 83 -2.18 -1.21 12.35
CA LEU A 83 -1.24 -1.00 13.44
C LEU A 83 -1.05 0.49 13.70
N GLY A 84 -0.74 1.28 12.67
CA GLY A 84 -0.54 2.73 12.81
C GLY A 84 -1.79 3.46 13.29
N LEU A 85 -3.00 3.01 12.92
CA LEU A 85 -4.24 3.55 13.47
C LEU A 85 -4.36 3.29 14.98
N VAL A 86 -4.02 2.08 15.42
CA VAL A 86 -4.14 1.67 16.84
C VAL A 86 -3.03 2.28 17.69
N THR A 87 -1.79 2.23 17.22
CA THR A 87 -0.60 2.53 18.03
C THR A 87 -0.01 3.91 17.76
N GLY A 88 -0.40 4.57 16.66
CA GLY A 88 0.24 5.79 16.18
C GLY A 88 1.59 5.57 15.47
N SER A 89 2.01 4.32 15.27
CA SER A 89 3.30 3.99 14.68
C SER A 89 3.19 2.91 13.59
N GLY A 90 3.85 3.15 12.46
CA GLY A 90 3.98 2.18 11.37
C GLY A 90 4.90 1.01 11.72
N CYS A 91 4.67 -0.14 11.09
CA CYS A 91 5.54 -1.31 11.15
C CYS A 91 6.50 -1.34 9.95
N LEU A 92 6.00 -0.98 8.76
CA LEU A 92 6.69 -1.09 7.49
C LEU A 92 7.84 -0.09 7.36
N ASP A 93 7.68 1.10 7.92
CA ASP A 93 8.72 2.12 8.08
C ASP A 93 9.63 1.87 9.31
N GLY A 94 9.33 0.84 10.10
CA GLY A 94 10.02 0.50 11.34
C GLY A 94 9.66 1.40 12.53
N GLY A 95 8.70 2.32 12.40
CA GLY A 95 8.40 3.34 13.40
C GLY A 95 8.07 2.76 14.78
N ILE A 96 7.34 1.65 14.84
CA ILE A 96 6.98 0.96 16.08
C ILE A 96 8.21 0.48 16.87
N PHE A 97 9.31 0.15 16.19
CA PHE A 97 10.53 -0.34 16.84
C PHE A 97 11.41 0.80 17.38
N PHE A 98 11.32 1.98 16.78
CA PHE A 98 12.10 3.15 17.21
C PHE A 98 11.35 4.04 18.21
N TYR A 99 10.05 4.19 18.02
CA TYR A 99 9.22 5.14 18.76
C TYR A 99 8.21 4.46 19.68
N GLY A 100 7.97 3.16 19.54
CA GLY A 100 6.94 2.47 20.33
C GLY A 100 5.55 3.01 20.03
N PHE A 101 4.65 3.00 21.01
CA PHE A 101 3.29 3.52 20.86
C PHE A 101 3.32 5.04 21.04
N GLN A 102 2.65 5.75 20.14
CA GLN A 102 2.65 7.21 20.10
C GLN A 102 1.28 7.77 20.53
N ASP A 103 1.31 8.76 21.40
CA ASP A 103 0.11 9.48 21.84
C ASP A 103 -0.24 10.60 20.86
N ILE A 104 -0.74 10.21 19.70
CA ILE A 104 -1.18 11.11 18.62
C ILE A 104 -2.71 11.17 18.62
N GLU A 105 -3.28 12.33 18.30
CA GLU A 105 -4.73 12.47 18.16
C GLU A 105 -5.31 11.44 17.17
N LEU A 106 -6.46 10.85 17.50
CA LEU A 106 -7.09 9.81 16.69
C LEU A 106 -7.35 10.29 15.25
N GLN A 107 -7.74 11.56 15.08
CA GLN A 107 -7.99 12.14 13.77
C GLN A 107 -6.73 12.10 12.89
N THR A 108 -5.59 12.52 13.43
CA THR A 108 -4.30 12.50 12.72
C THR A 108 -3.88 11.07 12.40
N ARG A 109 -3.99 10.13 13.35
CA ARG A 109 -3.71 8.71 13.11
C ARG A 109 -4.60 8.14 12.01
N PHE A 110 -5.88 8.48 12.01
CA PHE A 110 -6.82 8.01 10.99
C PHE A 110 -6.43 8.50 9.60
N PHE A 111 -6.20 9.80 9.41
CA PHE A 111 -5.88 10.34 8.08
C PHE A 111 -4.48 9.97 7.60
N ALA A 112 -3.49 9.85 8.49
CA ALA A 112 -2.16 9.37 8.15
C ALA A 112 -2.16 7.90 7.69
N ASN A 113 -3.02 7.06 8.29
CA ASN A 113 -3.10 5.63 7.95
C ASN A 113 -4.15 5.30 6.89
N LEU A 114 -5.03 6.24 6.53
CA LEU A 114 -6.08 6.03 5.54
C LEU A 114 -5.55 5.51 4.18
N PRO A 115 -4.43 6.02 3.63
CA PRO A 115 -3.85 5.45 2.41
C PRO A 115 -3.54 3.95 2.55
N HIS A 116 -2.91 3.53 3.65
CA HIS A 116 -2.56 2.14 3.91
C HIS A 116 -3.80 1.24 4.04
N LEU A 117 -4.82 1.72 4.77
CA LEU A 117 -6.08 1.00 4.95
C LEU A 117 -6.82 0.81 3.61
N VAL A 118 -6.91 1.86 2.79
CA VAL A 118 -7.61 1.80 1.49
C VAL A 118 -6.84 0.95 0.49
N ILE A 119 -5.54 1.22 0.32
CA ILE A 119 -4.70 0.53 -0.66
C ILE A 119 -4.51 -0.94 -0.28
N GLY A 120 -4.22 -1.21 0.99
CA GLY A 120 -4.07 -2.56 1.53
C GLY A 120 -5.39 -3.33 1.51
N GLY A 121 -6.48 -2.72 1.95
CA GLY A 121 -7.82 -3.32 1.93
C GLY A 121 -8.28 -3.69 0.51
N ALA A 122 -8.10 -2.78 -0.45
CA ALA A 122 -8.38 -3.05 -1.85
C ALA A 122 -7.49 -4.18 -2.40
N ALA A 123 -6.21 -4.22 -2.04
CA ALA A 123 -5.31 -5.28 -2.46
C ALA A 123 -5.71 -6.65 -1.91
N VAL A 124 -6.08 -6.73 -0.63
CA VAL A 124 -6.63 -7.95 -0.01
C VAL A 124 -7.89 -8.41 -0.75
N PHE A 125 -8.82 -7.49 -1.03
CA PHE A 125 -10.03 -7.81 -1.79
C PHE A 125 -9.70 -8.36 -3.18
N ILE A 126 -8.77 -7.72 -3.90
CA ILE A 126 -8.33 -8.17 -5.23
C ILE A 126 -7.69 -9.57 -5.14
N GLY A 127 -6.78 -9.79 -4.20
CA GLY A 127 -5.99 -11.02 -4.08
C GLY A 127 -6.77 -12.23 -3.55
N PHE A 128 -7.75 -12.02 -2.66
CA PHE A 128 -8.50 -13.10 -2.02
C PHE A 128 -9.94 -13.26 -2.53
N VAL A 129 -10.57 -12.21 -3.05
CA VAL A 129 -11.95 -12.29 -3.54
C VAL A 129 -11.98 -12.29 -5.06
N LEU A 130 -11.47 -11.23 -5.70
CA LEU A 130 -11.58 -11.08 -7.16
C LEU A 130 -10.78 -12.14 -7.92
N ALA A 131 -9.55 -12.43 -7.48
CA ALA A 131 -8.70 -13.45 -8.07
C ALA A 131 -9.33 -14.85 -8.00
N ASN A 132 -9.99 -15.19 -6.89
CA ASN A 132 -10.63 -16.48 -6.70
C ASN A 132 -11.91 -16.64 -7.54
N ARG A 133 -12.65 -15.54 -7.77
CA ARG A 133 -13.80 -15.52 -8.69
C ARG A 133 -13.37 -15.64 -10.15
N ALA A 134 -12.28 -14.97 -10.54
CA ALA A 134 -11.73 -15.04 -11.89
C ALA A 134 -11.12 -16.42 -12.22
N GLY A 135 -10.67 -17.16 -11.20
CA GLY A 135 -10.16 -18.53 -11.32
C GLY A 135 -11.23 -19.61 -11.19
N GLY A 136 -12.52 -19.27 -11.28
CA GLY A 136 -13.64 -20.20 -11.16
C GLY A 136 -13.43 -21.45 -12.03
N ARG A 137 -13.26 -22.59 -11.36
CA ARG A 137 -13.33 -23.94 -11.95
C ARG A 137 -14.56 -24.02 -12.87
N PRO A 138 -14.49 -24.70 -14.02
CA PRO A 138 -15.71 -24.99 -14.78
C PRO A 138 -16.70 -25.66 -13.83
N ALA A 139 -17.95 -25.21 -13.86
CA ALA A 139 -19.03 -25.92 -13.22
C ALA A 139 -18.98 -27.35 -13.74
N LEU A 140 -18.74 -28.31 -12.84
CA LEU A 140 -18.96 -29.72 -13.15
C LEU A 140 -20.48 -29.86 -13.35
N ALA A 141 -20.88 -29.91 -14.62
CA ALA A 141 -22.20 -30.30 -15.08
C ALA A 141 -22.07 -31.67 -15.76
#